data_AF-A0A967GLE4-F1
#
_entry.id   AF-A0A967GLE4-F1
#
_cell.length_a   1.000
_cell.length_b   1.000
_cell.length_c   1.000
_cell.angle_alpha   90.00
_cell.angle_beta   90.00
_cell.angle_gamma   90.00
#
_symmetry.space_group_name_H-M   'P 1'
#
loop_
_entity.id
_entity.type
_entity.pdbx_description
1 polymer ?
#
loop_
_entity_poly.entity_id
_entity_poly.type
_entity_poly.pdbx_seq_one_letter_code
_entity_poly.pdbx_strand_id
1 'polypeptide(L)'
;FAYPVTEPERYGVVSFDRDGRAIGLEEKPSRPKSRFAVTGLYFYDSQVVDIARGVQPSPRGELEITDVNRHYLEAGALSVEILGRGMAWLDTGTHESLLEASRFIETIEQGLKVCCPEEVAYRMGYIDAEQLASLADALGSSSYGGYLREILKEGDGAMAPPT
;
A
#
# COMPACT_ATOMS: atom_id res chain seq x y z
N PHE A 1 3.23 -2.99 -7.46
CA PHE A 1 4.24 -2.03 -7.00
C PHE A 1 5.44 -2.80 -6.46
N ALA A 2 6.65 -2.24 -6.58
CA ALA A 2 7.88 -2.88 -6.13
C ALA A 2 8.69 -1.97 -5.20
N TYR A 3 9.26 -2.53 -4.14
CA TYR A 3 10.05 -1.80 -3.16
C TYR A 3 11.40 -2.52 -2.92
N PRO A 4 12.54 -1.80 -2.87
CA PRO A 4 13.83 -2.41 -2.57
C PRO A 4 13.90 -2.81 -1.10
N VAL A 5 14.21 -4.09 -0.84
CA VAL A 5 14.32 -4.65 0.52
C VAL A 5 15.69 -5.28 0.76
N THR A 6 16.01 -5.51 2.03
CA THR A 6 17.24 -6.18 2.45
C THR A 6 17.14 -7.71 2.40
N GLU A 7 15.95 -8.27 2.68
CA GLU A 7 15.67 -9.73 2.71
C GLU A 7 14.60 -10.13 1.66
N PRO A 8 14.90 -10.05 0.35
CA PRO A 8 13.94 -10.31 -0.72
C PRO A 8 13.36 -11.73 -0.74
N GLU A 9 14.07 -12.72 -0.21
CA GLU A 9 13.64 -14.13 -0.11
C GLU A 9 12.35 -14.34 0.71
N ARG A 10 11.96 -13.36 1.53
CA ARG A 10 10.74 -13.40 2.35
C ARG A 10 9.48 -13.04 1.56
N TYR A 11 9.62 -12.52 0.35
CA TYR A 11 8.54 -11.92 -0.44
C TYR A 11 8.46 -12.48 -1.86
N GLY A 12 7.40 -12.13 -2.59
CA GLY A 12 7.41 -12.20 -4.05
C GLY A 12 8.44 -11.22 -4.61
N VAL A 13 9.32 -11.66 -5.49
CA VAL A 13 10.42 -10.86 -6.06
C VAL A 13 10.18 -10.64 -7.55
N VAL A 14 10.28 -9.39 -7.98
CA VAL A 14 10.26 -9.01 -9.40
C VAL A 14 11.67 -8.73 -9.90
N SER A 15 12.01 -9.25 -11.08
CA SER A 15 13.27 -8.97 -11.76
C SER A 15 13.03 -8.14 -13.01
N PHE A 16 14.00 -7.29 -13.36
CA PHE A 16 13.90 -6.33 -14.45
C PHE A 16 14.99 -6.58 -15.50
N ASP A 17 14.71 -6.25 -16.76
CA ASP A 17 15.74 -6.15 -17.79
C ASP A 17 16.54 -4.83 -17.66
N ARG A 18 17.43 -4.59 -18.63
CA ARG A 18 18.27 -3.39 -18.67
C ARG A 18 17.48 -2.10 -18.93
N ASP A 19 16.30 -2.22 -19.52
CA ASP A 19 15.42 -1.09 -19.85
C ASP A 19 14.37 -0.84 -18.75
N GLY A 20 14.45 -1.59 -17.63
CA GLY A 20 13.57 -1.46 -16.48
C GLY A 20 12.22 -2.15 -16.63
N ARG A 21 12.04 -3.03 -17.62
CA ARG A 21 10.81 -3.81 -17.79
C ARG A 21 10.85 -5.06 -16.93
N ALA A 22 9.72 -5.42 -16.32
CA ALA A 22 9.61 -6.65 -15.55
C ALA A 22 9.77 -7.86 -16.48
N ILE A 23 10.64 -8.81 -16.11
CA ILE A 23 10.93 -10.02 -16.91
C ILE A 23 10.80 -11.32 -16.11
N GLY A 24 10.56 -11.24 -14.80
CA GLY A 24 10.40 -12.44 -13.98
C GLY A 24 9.78 -12.13 -12.62
N LEU A 25 8.98 -13.08 -12.14
CA LEU A 25 8.31 -13.06 -10.85
C LEU A 25 8.48 -14.41 -10.14
N GLU A 26 9.01 -14.36 -8.93
CA GLU A 26 9.32 -15.55 -8.12
C GLU A 26 8.74 -15.38 -6.72
N GLU A 27 7.97 -16.34 -6.23
CA GLU A 27 7.42 -16.33 -4.86
C GLU A 27 8.46 -16.89 -3.90
N LYS A 28 8.92 -16.06 -2.94
CA LYS A 28 9.87 -16.43 -1.88
C LYS A 28 11.08 -17.23 -2.39
N PRO A 29 11.83 -16.71 -3.38
CA PRO A 29 12.94 -17.45 -3.98
C PRO A 29 14.08 -17.63 -2.97
N SER A 30 14.64 -18.84 -2.89
CA SER A 30 15.84 -19.10 -2.06
C SER A 30 17.10 -18.39 -2.58
N ARG A 31 17.11 -18.03 -3.87
CA ARG A 31 18.16 -17.23 -4.53
C ARG A 31 17.50 -16.12 -5.36
N PRO A 32 17.15 -14.99 -4.73
CA PRO A 32 16.42 -13.91 -5.39
C PRO A 32 17.23 -13.29 -6.52
N LYS A 33 16.60 -13.12 -7.70
CA LYS A 33 17.23 -12.50 -8.88
C LYS A 33 17.33 -10.97 -8.80
N SER A 34 16.63 -10.37 -7.84
CA SER A 34 16.67 -8.94 -7.57
C SER A 34 16.37 -8.68 -6.09
N ARG A 35 16.60 -7.45 -5.63
CA ARG A 35 16.21 -7.01 -4.27
C ARG A 35 14.82 -6.38 -4.19
N PHE A 36 14.06 -6.38 -5.28
CA PHE A 36 12.77 -5.70 -5.35
C PHE A 36 11.64 -6.65 -4.97
N ALA A 37 11.11 -6.45 -3.77
CA ALA A 37 9.91 -7.13 -3.30
C ALA A 37 8.68 -6.52 -3.98
N VAL A 38 7.75 -7.37 -4.41
CA VAL A 38 6.41 -6.97 -4.80
C VAL A 38 5.63 -6.67 -3.53
N THR A 39 5.15 -5.45 -3.38
CA THR A 39 4.41 -5.03 -2.19
C THR A 39 2.98 -5.54 -2.22
N GLY A 40 2.28 -5.47 -1.08
CA GLY A 40 0.88 -5.88 -0.94
C GLY A 40 -0.17 -4.99 -1.61
N LEU A 41 0.18 -4.23 -2.66
CA LEU A 41 -0.73 -3.35 -3.39
C LEU A 41 -0.72 -3.71 -4.88
N TYR A 42 -1.90 -4.04 -5.40
CA TYR A 42 -2.10 -4.54 -6.75
C TYR A 42 -3.33 -3.88 -7.38
N PHE A 43 -3.25 -3.56 -8.66
CA PHE A 43 -4.36 -3.09 -9.47
C PHE A 43 -4.53 -4.07 -10.63
N TYR A 44 -5.75 -4.53 -10.85
CA TYR A 44 -6.09 -5.46 -11.91
C TYR A 44 -7.32 -5.00 -12.66
N ASP A 45 -7.44 -5.43 -13.92
CA ASP A 45 -8.69 -5.36 -14.65
C ASP A 45 -9.65 -6.51 -14.24
N SER A 46 -10.79 -6.60 -14.89
CA SER A 46 -11.81 -7.61 -14.60
C SER A 46 -11.37 -9.06 -14.86
N GLN A 47 -10.34 -9.30 -15.68
CA GLN A 47 -9.88 -10.65 -16.03
C GLN A 47 -9.27 -11.38 -14.83
N VAL A 48 -8.85 -10.64 -13.79
CA VAL A 48 -8.26 -11.20 -12.58
C VAL A 48 -9.12 -12.28 -11.93
N VAL A 49 -10.44 -12.19 -12.03
CA VAL A 49 -11.37 -13.15 -11.45
C VAL A 49 -11.22 -14.52 -12.10
N ASP A 50 -11.15 -14.57 -13.44
CA ASP A 50 -10.97 -15.82 -14.18
C ASP A 50 -9.56 -16.38 -14.04
N ILE A 51 -8.56 -15.51 -14.01
CA ILE A 51 -7.16 -15.89 -13.76
C ILE A 51 -7.05 -16.53 -12.39
N ALA A 52 -7.58 -15.89 -11.34
CA ALA A 52 -7.54 -16.39 -9.97
C ALA A 52 -8.24 -17.75 -9.80
N ARG A 53 -9.33 -18.01 -10.53
CA ARG A 53 -10.00 -19.32 -10.55
C ARG A 53 -9.11 -20.44 -11.12
N GLY A 54 -8.19 -20.10 -12.01
CA GLY A 54 -7.26 -21.05 -12.63
C GLY A 54 -6.00 -21.33 -11.83
N VAL A 55 -5.68 -20.51 -10.82
CA VAL A 55 -4.47 -20.66 -9.99
C VAL A 55 -4.50 -21.99 -9.26
N GLN A 56 -3.38 -22.71 -9.29
CA GLN A 56 -3.20 -23.97 -8.59
C GLN A 56 -2.53 -23.74 -7.23
N PRO A 57 -2.80 -24.59 -6.21
CA PRO A 57 -2.11 -24.50 -4.94
C PRO A 57 -0.59 -24.65 -5.11
N SER A 58 0.17 -23.80 -4.42
CA SER A 58 1.62 -23.86 -4.35
C SER A 58 2.10 -25.08 -3.53
N PRO A 59 3.41 -25.36 -3.47
CA PRO A 59 3.95 -26.37 -2.55
C PRO A 59 3.60 -26.13 -1.07
N ARG A 60 3.19 -24.90 -0.70
CA ARG A 60 2.68 -24.56 0.65
C ARG A 60 1.18 -24.85 0.83
N GLY A 61 0.48 -25.21 -0.24
CA GLY A 61 -0.97 -25.39 -0.25
C GLY A 61 -1.77 -24.09 -0.37
N GLU A 62 -1.14 -23.00 -0.82
CA GLU A 62 -1.77 -21.67 -0.93
C GLU A 62 -1.98 -21.27 -2.39
N LEU A 63 -3.01 -20.46 -2.66
CA LEU A 63 -3.19 -19.81 -3.97
C LEU A 63 -2.39 -18.50 -3.96
N GLU A 64 -1.23 -18.49 -4.60
CA GLU A 64 -0.29 -17.38 -4.50
C GLU A 64 -0.68 -16.23 -5.45
N ILE A 65 -0.68 -15.00 -4.93
CA ILE A 65 -0.88 -13.80 -5.76
C ILE A 65 0.22 -13.65 -6.83
N THR A 66 1.41 -14.19 -6.58
CA THR A 66 2.52 -14.20 -7.52
C THR A 66 2.20 -15.01 -8.78
N ASP A 67 1.34 -16.03 -8.70
CA ASP A 67 0.92 -16.79 -9.87
C ASP A 67 -0.07 -16.01 -10.74
N VAL A 68 -0.98 -15.24 -10.11
CA VAL A 68 -1.83 -14.27 -10.81
C VAL A 68 -0.97 -13.23 -11.54
N ASN A 69 0.01 -12.65 -10.84
CA ASN A 69 0.92 -11.66 -11.43
C ASN A 69 1.74 -12.24 -12.59
N ARG A 70 2.16 -13.51 -12.49
CA ARG A 70 2.90 -14.20 -13.55
C ARG A 70 2.06 -14.35 -14.81
N HIS A 71 0.76 -14.64 -14.69
CA HIS A 71 -0.13 -14.69 -15.84
C HIS A 71 -0.14 -13.36 -16.61
N TYR A 72 -0.28 -12.23 -15.91
CA TYR A 72 -0.20 -10.91 -16.54
C TYR A 72 1.19 -10.61 -17.13
N LEU A 73 2.26 -11.08 -16.50
CA LEU A 73 3.62 -10.94 -17.02
C LEU A 73 3.79 -11.71 -18.34
N GLU A 74 3.36 -12.97 -18.39
CA GLU A 74 3.42 -13.83 -19.58
C GLU A 74 2.56 -13.27 -20.74
N ALA A 75 1.43 -12.64 -20.41
CA ALA A 75 0.58 -11.94 -21.37
C ALA A 75 1.15 -10.58 -21.83
N GLY A 76 2.25 -10.10 -21.24
CA GLY A 76 2.82 -8.78 -21.53
C GLY A 76 1.96 -7.61 -21.04
N ALA A 77 1.03 -7.87 -20.11
CA ALA A 77 0.07 -6.90 -19.56
C ALA A 77 0.44 -6.41 -18.15
N LEU A 78 1.54 -6.91 -17.56
CA LEU A 78 2.02 -6.46 -16.26
C LEU A 78 2.81 -5.16 -16.38
N SER A 79 2.39 -4.13 -15.64
CA SER A 79 3.19 -2.93 -15.37
C SER A 79 3.64 -2.90 -13.92
N VAL A 80 4.87 -2.42 -13.69
CA VAL A 80 5.47 -2.39 -12.34
C VAL A 80 5.94 -0.98 -12.00
N GLU A 81 5.26 -0.38 -11.03
CA GLU A 81 5.68 0.89 -10.43
C GLU A 81 6.68 0.65 -9.29
N ILE A 82 7.86 1.26 -9.40
CA ILE A 82 8.91 1.19 -8.38
C ILE A 82 8.74 2.33 -7.39
N LEU A 83 8.51 1.98 -6.13
CA LEU A 83 8.45 2.92 -5.03
C LEU A 83 9.88 3.41 -4.72
N GLY A 84 10.12 4.69 -4.96
CA GLY A 84 11.44 5.31 -4.84
C GLY A 84 11.92 5.49 -3.40
N ARG A 85 13.18 5.94 -3.25
CA ARG A 85 13.87 6.08 -1.95
C ARG A 85 13.18 7.01 -0.95
N GLY A 86 12.30 7.91 -1.41
CA GLY A 86 11.52 8.82 -0.55
C GLY A 86 10.24 8.22 0.01
N MET A 87 9.91 6.97 -0.35
CA MET A 87 8.73 6.26 0.13
C MET A 87 9.12 5.29 1.23
N ALA A 88 8.22 5.05 2.17
CA ALA A 88 8.37 4.02 3.18
C ALA A 88 7.36 2.90 2.93
N TRP A 89 7.86 1.67 2.86
CA TRP A 89 7.04 0.47 2.93
C TRP A 89 7.47 -0.30 4.17
N LEU A 90 6.55 -0.43 5.13
CA LEU A 90 6.81 -1.00 6.45
C LEU A 90 6.08 -2.33 6.54
N ASP A 91 6.82 -3.40 6.83
CA ASP A 91 6.26 -4.70 7.19
C ASP A 91 5.86 -4.69 8.67
N THR A 92 4.78 -5.37 9.02
CA THR A 92 4.29 -5.51 10.40
C THR A 92 4.11 -6.98 10.79
N GLY A 93 4.77 -7.91 10.07
CA GLY A 93 4.67 -9.34 10.29
C GLY A 93 5.38 -9.88 11.54
N THR A 94 6.24 -9.08 12.19
CA THR A 94 6.93 -9.45 13.44
C THR A 94 6.74 -8.38 14.52
N HIS A 95 6.87 -8.75 15.79
CA HIS A 95 6.81 -7.80 16.92
C HIS A 95 7.79 -6.63 16.77
N GLU A 96 9.00 -6.90 16.28
CA GLU A 96 10.03 -5.89 16.05
C GLU A 96 9.62 -4.94 14.92
N SER A 97 9.22 -5.48 13.77
CA SER A 97 8.78 -4.70 12.61
C SER A 97 7.55 -3.84 12.91
N LEU A 98 6.61 -4.34 13.73
CA LEU A 98 5.45 -3.59 14.18
C LEU A 98 5.84 -2.40 15.08
N LEU A 99 6.79 -2.60 15.99
CA LEU A 99 7.29 -1.54 16.87
C LEU A 99 8.04 -0.46 16.07
N GLU A 100 8.86 -0.86 15.10
CA GLU A 100 9.52 0.06 14.18
C GLU A 100 8.51 0.88 13.37
N ALA A 101 7.48 0.22 12.82
CA ALA A 101 6.41 0.90 12.09
C ALA A 101 5.68 1.92 12.97
N SER A 102 5.39 1.55 14.22
CA SER A 102 4.74 2.43 15.20
C SER A 102 5.57 3.69 15.48
N ARG A 103 6.88 3.52 15.72
CA ARG A 103 7.81 4.64 15.96
C ARG A 103 7.97 5.53 14.73
N PHE A 104 7.96 4.95 13.54
CA PHE A 104 8.03 5.70 12.29
C PHE A 104 6.82 6.62 12.12
N ILE A 105 5.60 6.10 12.34
CA ILE A 105 4.37 6.89 12.29
C ILE A 105 4.39 7.97 13.37
N GLU A 106 4.73 7.63 14.62
CA GLU A 106 4.85 8.60 15.72
C GLU A 106 5.80 9.77 15.36
N THR A 107 6.91 9.49 14.69
CA THR A 107 7.90 10.51 14.30
C THR A 107 7.37 11.43 13.20
N ILE A 108 6.56 10.91 12.27
CA ILE A 108 6.04 11.65 11.12
C ILE A 108 4.80 12.46 11.45
N GLU A 109 4.00 12.04 12.44
CA GLU A 109 2.80 12.76 12.87
C GLU A 109 3.12 14.06 13.63
N GLN A 110 3.75 15.03 12.94
CA GLN A 110 4.11 16.35 13.47
C GLN A 110 2.95 17.35 13.32
N GLY A 111 1.77 16.97 13.84
CA GLY A 111 0.55 17.79 13.76
C GLY A 111 -0.41 17.42 12.63
N LEU A 112 0.01 16.54 11.72
CA LEU A 112 -0.84 15.87 10.73
C LEU A 112 -1.00 14.39 11.08
N LYS A 113 -2.09 13.76 10.64
CA LYS A 113 -2.33 12.32 10.80
C LYS A 113 -2.09 11.55 9.52
N VAL A 114 -1.45 10.39 9.63
CA VAL A 114 -1.30 9.46 8.51
C VAL A 114 -2.46 8.47 8.54
N CYS A 115 -3.10 8.23 7.39
CA CYS A 115 -4.23 7.31 7.27
C CYS A 115 -5.45 7.67 8.16
N CYS A 116 -5.77 8.96 8.32
CA CYS A 116 -7.04 9.41 8.91
C CYS A 116 -8.19 9.28 7.89
N PRO A 117 -9.09 8.28 7.99
CA PRO A 117 -10.12 8.06 6.97
C PRO A 117 -11.14 9.19 6.89
N GLU A 118 -11.47 9.84 8.01
CA GLU A 118 -12.42 10.95 8.05
C GLU A 118 -11.87 12.18 7.31
N GLU A 119 -10.58 12.49 7.51
CA GLU A 119 -9.91 13.54 6.76
C GLU A 119 -9.87 13.24 5.26
N VAL A 120 -9.48 12.02 4.89
CA VAL A 120 -9.43 11.60 3.49
C VAL A 120 -10.82 11.70 2.86
N ALA A 121 -11.85 11.20 3.54
CA ALA A 121 -13.23 11.27 3.06
C ALA A 121 -13.71 12.72 2.88
N TYR A 122 -13.40 13.59 3.83
CA TYR A 122 -13.76 15.01 3.77
C TYR A 122 -13.03 15.71 2.61
N ARG A 123 -11.71 15.56 2.50
CA ARG A 123 -10.91 16.17 1.42
C ARG A 123 -11.24 15.62 0.04
N MET A 124 -11.67 14.36 -0.06
CA MET A 124 -12.16 13.76 -1.31
C MET A 124 -13.61 14.13 -1.64
N GLY A 125 -14.32 14.84 -0.75
CA GLY A 125 -15.72 15.24 -0.95
C GLY A 125 -16.72 14.10 -0.79
N TYR A 126 -16.35 13.01 -0.11
CA TYR A 126 -17.26 11.91 0.22
C TYR A 126 -18.18 12.25 1.41
N ILE A 127 -17.72 13.15 2.28
CA ILE A 127 -18.51 13.70 3.39
C ILE A 127 -18.38 15.23 3.42
N ASP A 128 -19.39 15.90 3.94
CA ASP A 128 -19.36 17.34 4.16
C ASP A 128 -18.85 17.73 5.56
N ALA A 129 -18.78 19.04 5.82
CA ALA A 129 -18.28 19.60 7.06
C ALA A 129 -19.18 19.26 8.27
N GLU A 130 -20.50 19.13 8.07
CA GLU A 130 -21.43 18.78 9.14
C GLU A 130 -21.24 17.32 9.56
N GLN A 131 -21.05 16.43 8.59
CA GLN A 131 -20.73 15.03 8.82
C GLN A 131 -19.38 14.86 9.54
N LEU A 132 -18.34 15.59 9.11
CA LEU A 132 -17.04 15.57 9.78
C LEU A 132 -17.13 16.11 11.22
N ALA A 133 -17.91 17.17 11.45
CA ALA A 133 -18.14 17.72 12.79
C ALA A 133 -18.83 16.71 13.71
N SER A 134 -19.85 16.00 13.21
CA SER A 134 -20.54 14.95 13.96
C SER A 134 -19.60 13.82 14.36
N LEU A 135 -18.71 13.38 13.46
CA LEU A 135 -17.68 12.37 13.75
C LEU A 135 -16.69 12.87 14.81
N ALA A 136 -16.26 14.12 14.72
CA ALA A 136 -15.36 14.72 15.69
C ALA A 136 -16.00 14.82 17.10
N ASP A 137 -17.29 15.11 17.17
CA ASP A 137 -18.03 15.20 18.43
C ASP A 137 -18.29 13.85 19.07
N ALA A 138 -18.54 12.80 18.28
CA ALA A 138 -18.63 11.42 18.79
C ALA A 138 -17.33 10.97 19.49
N LEU A 139 -16.18 11.53 19.10
CA LEU A 139 -14.87 11.25 19.68
C LEU A 139 -14.54 12.10 20.93
N GLY A 140 -15.46 12.99 21.33
CA GLY A 140 -15.35 13.79 22.55
C GLY A 140 -14.07 14.62 22.63
N SER A 141 -13.39 14.55 23.78
CA SER A 141 -12.17 15.31 24.09
C SER A 141 -10.87 14.55 23.74
N SER A 142 -10.95 13.51 22.92
CA SER A 142 -9.75 12.77 22.49
C SER A 142 -8.84 13.63 21.61
N SER A 143 -7.55 13.32 21.58
CA SER A 143 -6.60 14.00 20.67
C SER A 143 -6.99 13.84 19.20
N TYR A 144 -7.56 12.70 18.82
CA TYR A 144 -8.07 12.45 17.47
C TYR A 144 -9.30 13.31 17.15
N GLY A 145 -10.28 13.38 18.07
CA GLY A 145 -11.43 14.28 17.90
C GLY A 145 -11.01 15.76 17.86
N GLY A 146 -9.98 16.14 18.62
CA GLY A 146 -9.33 17.45 18.51
C GLY A 146 -8.79 17.72 17.11
N TYR A 147 -8.05 16.76 16.55
CA TYR A 147 -7.51 16.85 15.19
C TYR A 147 -8.59 17.07 14.12
N LEU A 148 -9.68 16.30 14.15
CA LEU A 148 -10.79 16.46 13.19
C LEU A 148 -11.43 17.86 13.27
N ARG A 149 -11.51 18.44 14.47
CA ARG A 149 -12.00 19.82 14.64
C ARG A 149 -11.02 20.87 14.12
N GLU A 150 -9.71 20.61 14.14
CA GLU A 150 -8.72 21.50 13.53
C GLU A 150 -8.85 21.48 11.99
N ILE A 151 -9.06 20.31 11.37
CA ILE A 151 -9.30 20.22 9.92
C ILE A 151 -10.47 21.12 9.48
N LEU A 152 -11.56 21.12 10.24
CA LEU A 152 -12.73 21.99 9.96
C LEU A 152 -12.40 23.49 10.01
N LYS A 153 -11.37 23.91 10.76
CA LYS A 153 -10.95 25.31 10.86
C LYS A 153 -10.02 25.75 9.73
N GLU A 154 -9.25 24.81 9.16
CA GLU A 154 -8.33 25.10 8.05
C GLU A 154 -9.08 25.43 6.74
N GLY A 155 -10.33 24.98 6.60
CA GLY A 155 -11.18 25.19 5.42
C GLY A 155 -10.68 24.41 4.19
N ASP A 156 -11.49 24.38 3.13
CA ASP A 156 -11.24 23.59 1.89
C ASP A 156 -10.00 24.04 1.07
N GLY A 157 -9.17 24.95 1.61
CA GLY A 157 -8.09 25.62 0.89
C GLY A 157 -6.82 24.79 0.65
N ALA A 158 -6.72 23.57 1.17
CA ALA A 158 -5.52 22.74 1.04
C ALA A 158 -5.83 21.46 0.25
N MET A 159 -5.52 21.53 -1.05
CA MET A 159 -5.46 20.43 -2.03
C MET A 159 -6.82 19.94 -2.56
N ALA A 160 -7.37 20.68 -3.54
CA ALA A 160 -8.24 20.04 -4.53
C ALA A 160 -7.44 18.92 -5.24
N PRO A 161 -8.03 17.74 -5.47
CA PRO A 161 -7.35 16.66 -6.19
C PRO A 161 -6.95 17.16 -7.59
N PRO A 162 -5.75 16.80 -8.10
CA PRO A 162 -5.41 17.11 -9.48
C PRO A 162 -6.44 16.46 -10.41
N THR A 163 -7.08 17.28 -11.24
CA THR A 163 -7.96 16.89 -12.35
C THR A 163 -7.22 16.07 -13.39
#